data_AF-A0A2X4R7G0-F1
#
_entry.id   AF-A0A2X4R7G0-F1
#
_cell.length_a   1.000
_cell.length_b   1.000
_cell.length_c   1.000
_cell.angle_alpha   90.00
_cell.angle_beta   90.00
_cell.angle_gamma   90.00
#
_symmetry.space_group_name_H-M   'P 1'
#
loop_
_entity.id
_entity.type
_entity.pdbx_description
1 polymer ?
#
loop_
_entity_poly.entity_id
_entity_poly.type
_entity_poly.pdbx_seq_one_letter_code
_entity_poly.pdbx_strand_id
1 'polypeptide(L)'
;MACMFRSDSVSEAAILANSCLLVVAELFETTLLHYGAMREDELDFIIQALRSIEAGATADSLESEILDFKEDPAVHPRNRNPDASLIEFLIDEAVCFSNADNGNAFIVLGVADKKSGPEAFTGTQRELDWLIRKIFEGTQPNIHVEADELEWCGARLIVLRVPRGITLYQRPKGQASKRVDLTPVR
;
A
#
# COMPACT_ATOMS: atom_id res chain seq x y z
N MET A 1 42.12 -42.90 -12.71
CA MET A 1 41.12 -43.77 -12.06
C MET A 1 40.88 -43.21 -10.67
N ALA A 2 39.66 -42.68 -10.43
CA ALA A 2 39.06 -42.17 -9.18
C ALA A 2 39.90 -41.13 -8.38
N CYS A 3 39.54 -39.84 -8.33
CA CYS A 3 38.44 -39.23 -7.55
C CYS A 3 38.43 -39.67 -6.07
N MET A 4 38.64 -38.75 -5.10
CA MET A 4 37.56 -38.08 -4.35
C MET A 4 38.05 -37.50 -2.99
N PHE A 5 37.39 -36.41 -2.58
CA PHE A 5 37.24 -35.82 -1.25
C PHE A 5 38.34 -34.95 -0.63
N ARG A 6 38.11 -33.63 -0.70
CA ARG A 6 38.06 -32.70 0.46
C ARG A 6 37.33 -31.43 -0.01
N SER A 7 36.06 -31.30 0.37
CA SER A 7 35.60 -30.46 1.49
C SER A 7 35.41 -29.01 1.04
N ASP A 8 34.31 -28.78 0.32
CA ASP A 8 33.78 -27.44 0.12
C ASP A 8 32.87 -27.12 1.31
N SER A 9 33.38 -26.21 2.14
CA SER A 9 32.64 -25.47 3.15
C SER A 9 31.51 -24.70 2.48
N VAL A 10 30.32 -25.30 2.45
CA VAL A 10 29.08 -24.57 2.19
C VAL A 10 28.88 -23.66 3.40
N SER A 11 28.96 -22.36 3.16
CA SER A 11 28.87 -21.31 4.18
C SER A 11 27.57 -21.44 4.98
N GLU A 12 27.69 -21.39 6.30
CA GLU A 12 26.60 -21.42 7.29
C GLU A 12 25.54 -20.33 7.02
N ALA A 13 25.93 -19.25 6.33
CA ALA A 13 25.05 -18.18 5.88
C ALA A 13 24.03 -18.60 4.79
N ALA A 14 24.36 -19.57 3.93
CA ALA A 14 23.43 -20.05 2.89
C ALA A 14 22.32 -20.94 3.47
N ILE A 15 22.59 -21.62 4.59
CA ILE A 15 21.62 -22.49 5.26
C ILE A 15 20.60 -21.63 6.03
N LEU A 16 21.00 -20.49 6.60
CA LEU A 16 20.09 -19.57 7.29
C LEU A 16 19.15 -18.83 6.32
N ALA A 17 19.61 -18.49 5.11
CA ALA A 17 18.75 -17.88 4.08
C ALA A 17 17.67 -18.86 3.58
N ASN A 18 18.01 -20.15 3.42
CA ASN A 18 17.04 -21.19 3.04
C ASN A 18 16.11 -21.62 4.18
N SER A 19 16.56 -21.51 5.43
CA SER A 19 15.74 -21.79 6.61
C SER A 19 14.66 -20.72 6.82
N CYS A 20 14.95 -19.46 6.46
CA CYS A 20 13.96 -18.39 6.48
C CYS A 20 12.88 -18.61 5.41
N LEU A 21 13.26 -19.09 4.22
CA LEU A 21 12.35 -19.33 3.11
C LEU A 21 11.34 -20.47 3.37
N LEU A 22 11.72 -21.47 4.17
CA LEU A 22 10.83 -22.57 4.56
C LEU A 22 9.86 -22.18 5.68
N VAL A 23 10.28 -21.32 6.61
CA VAL A 23 9.39 -20.78 7.66
C VAL A 23 8.38 -19.79 7.07
N VAL A 24 8.76 -18.95 6.10
CA VAL A 24 7.80 -18.05 5.42
C VAL A 24 6.78 -18.79 4.57
N ALA A 25 7.09 -19.98 4.03
CA ALA A 25 6.15 -20.77 3.25
C ALA A 25 5.09 -21.47 4.14
N GLU A 26 5.50 -22.07 5.27
CA GLU A 26 4.54 -22.67 6.23
C GLU A 26 3.72 -21.59 6.99
N LEU A 27 4.30 -20.40 7.21
CA LEU A 27 3.55 -19.25 7.72
C LEU A 27 2.67 -18.59 6.65
N PHE A 28 2.99 -18.70 5.34
CA PHE A 28 2.17 -18.18 4.25
C PHE A 28 0.79 -18.85 4.23
N GLU A 29 0.73 -20.19 4.39
CA GLU A 29 -0.55 -20.92 4.46
C GLU A 29 -1.37 -20.56 5.71
N THR A 30 -0.72 -20.20 6.82
CA THR A 30 -1.41 -19.79 8.05
C THR A 30 -1.84 -18.31 8.01
N THR A 31 -1.12 -17.47 7.27
CA THR A 31 -1.40 -16.04 7.10
C THR A 31 -2.51 -15.82 6.05
N LEU A 32 -2.52 -16.59 4.96
CA LEU A 32 -3.57 -16.56 3.92
C LEU A 32 -4.98 -16.86 4.45
N LEU A 33 -5.10 -17.61 5.55
CA LEU A 33 -6.39 -17.93 6.16
C LEU A 33 -6.98 -16.77 6.99
N HIS A 34 -6.24 -15.67 7.21
CA HIS A 34 -6.71 -14.48 7.94
C HIS A 34 -6.87 -13.23 7.06
N TYR A 35 -6.31 -13.19 5.84
CA TYR A 35 -6.54 -12.14 4.84
C TYR A 35 -7.82 -12.41 4.05
N GLY A 36 -8.96 -12.20 4.70
CA GLY A 36 -10.26 -12.69 4.23
C GLY A 36 -10.91 -11.98 3.02
N ALA A 37 -10.25 -11.04 2.33
CA ALA A 37 -10.90 -10.27 1.24
C ALA A 37 -10.05 -9.95 0.01
N MET A 38 -8.72 -9.84 0.15
CA MET A 38 -7.85 -9.39 -0.95
C MET A 38 -7.44 -10.55 -1.87
N ARG A 39 -7.38 -10.30 -3.17
CA ARG A 39 -6.95 -11.33 -4.13
C ARG A 39 -5.45 -11.62 -3.99
N GLU A 40 -5.05 -12.85 -4.29
CA GLU A 40 -3.65 -13.29 -4.19
C GLU A 40 -2.70 -12.45 -5.05
N ASP A 41 -3.11 -12.07 -6.28
CA ASP A 41 -2.32 -11.23 -7.18
C ASP A 41 -2.13 -9.80 -6.65
N GLU A 42 -3.14 -9.27 -5.98
CA GLU A 42 -3.11 -7.95 -5.36
C GLU A 42 -2.21 -7.96 -4.11
N LEU A 43 -2.31 -8.99 -3.28
CA LEU A 43 -1.45 -9.16 -2.12
C LEU A 43 0.01 -9.31 -2.53
N ASP A 44 0.30 -10.14 -3.53
CA ASP A 44 1.65 -10.31 -4.06
C ASP A 44 2.22 -8.99 -4.57
N PHE A 45 1.43 -8.19 -5.29
CA PHE A 45 1.84 -6.86 -5.76
C PHE A 45 2.26 -5.95 -4.60
N ILE A 46 1.47 -5.88 -3.52
CA ILE A 46 1.79 -5.09 -2.33
C ILE A 46 3.05 -5.63 -1.62
N ILE A 47 3.16 -6.95 -1.43
CA ILE A 47 4.32 -7.58 -0.80
C ILE A 47 5.60 -7.27 -1.56
N GLN A 48 5.57 -7.29 -2.90
CA GLN A 48 6.76 -6.95 -3.70
C GLN A 48 7.18 -5.49 -3.52
N ALA A 49 6.23 -4.57 -3.40
CA ALA A 49 6.54 -3.16 -3.12
C ALA A 49 7.16 -3.00 -1.73
N LEU A 50 6.59 -3.64 -0.69
CA LEU A 50 7.13 -3.61 0.67
C LEU A 50 8.53 -4.21 0.78
N ARG A 51 8.77 -5.36 0.11
CA ARG A 51 10.11 -5.96 -0.01
C ARG A 51 11.11 -5.00 -0.67
N SER A 52 10.67 -4.25 -1.67
CA SER A 52 11.54 -3.28 -2.35
C SER A 52 11.93 -2.13 -1.42
N ILE A 53 11.00 -1.65 -0.59
CA ILE A 53 11.29 -0.63 0.44
C ILE A 53 12.26 -1.19 1.48
N GLU A 54 11.99 -2.40 1.98
CA GLU A 54 12.89 -3.10 2.92
C GLU A 54 14.31 -3.25 2.35
N ALA A 55 14.43 -3.54 1.05
CA ALA A 55 15.70 -3.68 0.35
C ALA A 55 16.42 -2.35 0.02
N GLY A 56 15.80 -1.20 0.30
CA GLY A 56 16.44 0.10 0.19
C GLY A 56 15.79 1.11 -0.76
N ALA A 57 14.68 0.77 -1.43
CA ALA A 57 13.87 1.76 -2.14
C ALA A 57 13.14 2.67 -1.15
N THR A 58 12.78 3.88 -1.58
CA THR A 58 11.89 4.77 -0.83
C THR A 58 10.45 4.57 -1.31
N ALA A 59 9.46 4.79 -0.43
CA ALA A 59 8.06 4.59 -0.78
C ALA A 59 7.64 5.51 -1.94
N ASP A 60 8.08 6.77 -1.92
CA ASP A 60 7.81 7.76 -2.97
C ASP A 60 8.30 7.34 -4.38
N SER A 61 9.32 6.48 -4.45
CA SER A 61 9.86 5.98 -5.72
C SER A 61 9.05 4.82 -6.32
N LEU A 62 8.18 4.20 -5.52
CA LEU A 62 7.33 3.07 -5.90
C LEU A 62 5.85 3.47 -6.07
N GLU A 63 5.49 4.69 -5.70
CA GLU A 63 4.17 5.26 -5.94
C GLU A 63 3.83 5.29 -7.44
N SER A 64 2.57 5.03 -7.76
CA SER A 64 2.09 4.93 -9.13
C SER A 64 0.61 5.31 -9.21
N GLU A 65 0.03 5.24 -10.41
CA GLU A 65 -1.41 5.48 -10.61
C GLU A 65 -2.33 4.48 -9.91
N ILE A 66 -1.80 3.42 -9.29
CA ILE A 66 -2.57 2.39 -8.59
C ILE A 66 -2.03 2.06 -7.18
N LEU A 67 -0.97 2.73 -6.72
CA LEU A 67 -0.34 2.45 -5.44
C LEU A 67 0.18 3.74 -4.82
N ASP A 68 -0.26 4.02 -3.59
CA ASP A 68 0.21 5.13 -2.78
C ASP A 68 0.63 4.64 -1.38
N PHE A 69 1.65 5.29 -0.80
CA PHE A 69 2.13 5.00 0.54
C PHE A 69 1.90 6.21 1.43
N LYS A 70 1.51 5.95 2.68
CA LYS A 70 1.28 7.04 3.63
C LYS A 70 1.81 6.77 5.02
N GLU A 71 2.58 7.72 5.56
CA GLU A 71 2.90 7.73 6.99
C GLU A 71 1.67 8.16 7.79
N ASP A 72 1.35 7.48 8.89
CA ASP A 72 0.29 7.97 9.79
C ASP A 72 0.77 9.27 10.46
N PRO A 73 0.08 10.41 10.25
CA PRO A 73 0.50 11.68 10.83
C PRO A 73 0.46 11.69 12.37
N ALA A 74 -0.14 10.69 13.04
CA ALA A 74 -0.01 10.53 14.48
C ALA A 74 1.38 10.09 14.96
N VAL A 75 2.21 9.48 14.09
CA VAL A 75 3.58 9.07 14.45
C VAL A 75 4.47 10.31 14.63
N HIS A 76 4.35 11.28 13.72
CA HIS A 76 5.08 12.54 13.77
C HIS A 76 4.11 13.73 13.57
N PRO A 77 3.33 14.11 14.60
CA PRO A 77 2.31 15.13 14.46
C PRO A 77 2.92 16.50 14.19
N ARG A 78 2.82 16.95 12.93
CA ARG A 78 3.21 18.31 12.50
C ARG A 78 2.05 19.31 12.55
N ASN A 79 0.82 18.81 12.51
CA ASN A 79 -0.41 19.60 12.47
C ASN A 79 -1.20 19.44 13.77
N ARG A 80 -2.05 20.43 14.09
CA ARG A 80 -2.88 20.44 15.30
C ARG A 80 -3.90 19.30 15.35
N ASN A 81 -4.30 18.78 14.18
CA ASN A 81 -5.24 17.67 14.06
C ASN A 81 -4.72 16.66 13.02
N PRO A 82 -3.94 15.64 13.44
CA PRO A 82 -3.40 14.63 12.53
C PRO A 82 -4.51 13.82 11.84
N ASP A 83 -5.64 13.60 12.51
CA ASP A 83 -6.76 12.82 11.98
C ASP A 83 -7.40 13.52 10.78
N ALA A 84 -7.64 14.82 10.89
CA ALA A 84 -8.19 15.60 9.78
C ALA A 84 -7.27 15.57 8.55
N SER A 85 -5.96 15.70 8.77
CA SER A 85 -4.96 15.66 7.70
C SER A 85 -4.88 14.28 7.02
N LEU A 86 -5.02 13.21 7.80
CA LEU A 86 -5.06 11.85 7.26
C LEU A 86 -6.33 11.63 6.44
N ILE A 87 -7.49 11.98 6.98
CA ILE A 87 -8.78 11.76 6.32
C ILE A 87 -8.89 12.59 5.04
N GLU A 88 -8.42 13.85 5.03
CA GLU A 88 -8.37 14.67 3.82
C GLU A 88 -7.54 14.00 2.72
N PHE A 89 -6.34 13.52 3.06
CA PHE A 89 -5.50 12.78 2.12
C PHE A 89 -6.19 11.52 1.59
N LEU A 90 -6.78 10.69 2.46
CA LEU A 90 -7.42 9.44 2.06
C LEU A 90 -8.65 9.65 1.16
N ILE A 91 -9.44 10.69 1.42
CA ILE A 91 -10.58 11.06 0.57
C ILE A 91 -10.08 11.50 -0.82
N ASP A 92 -9.03 12.32 -0.84
CA ASP A 92 -8.45 12.86 -2.07
C ASP A 92 -7.93 11.73 -2.97
N GLU A 93 -7.15 10.81 -2.41
CA GLU A 93 -6.59 9.68 -3.14
C GLU A 93 -7.66 8.65 -3.52
N ALA A 94 -8.63 8.36 -2.66
CA ALA A 94 -9.74 7.48 -3.03
C ALA A 94 -10.52 8.01 -4.25
N VAL A 95 -10.75 9.32 -4.32
CA VAL A 95 -11.40 9.96 -5.49
C VAL A 95 -10.48 9.95 -6.70
N CYS A 96 -9.18 10.20 -6.53
CA CYS A 96 -8.19 10.16 -7.60
C CYS A 96 -8.17 8.77 -8.25
N PHE A 97 -7.97 7.73 -7.44
CA PHE A 97 -7.92 6.35 -7.87
C PHE A 97 -9.23 5.85 -8.47
N SER A 98 -10.37 6.15 -7.84
CA SER A 98 -11.66 5.73 -8.39
C SER A 98 -11.97 6.39 -9.74
N ASN A 99 -11.37 7.53 -10.05
CA ASN A 99 -11.52 8.20 -11.35
C ASN A 99 -10.50 7.76 -12.39
N ALA A 100 -9.41 7.10 -11.97
CA ALA A 100 -8.45 6.54 -12.90
C ALA A 100 -9.09 5.40 -13.71
N ASP A 101 -8.72 5.27 -14.99
CA ASP A 101 -9.20 4.19 -15.87
C ASP A 101 -8.45 2.87 -15.61
N ASN A 102 -7.92 2.73 -14.40
CA ASN A 102 -7.06 1.63 -13.97
C ASN A 102 -7.90 0.64 -13.14
N GLY A 103 -7.37 -0.51 -12.78
CA GLY A 103 -8.09 -1.52 -11.99
C GLY A 103 -8.38 -1.05 -10.55
N ASN A 104 -8.36 -1.98 -9.60
CA ASN A 104 -8.31 -1.59 -8.19
C ASN A 104 -6.99 -0.88 -7.91
N ALA A 105 -7.02 0.08 -6.98
CA ALA A 105 -5.84 0.78 -6.50
C ALA A 105 -5.69 0.59 -4.98
N PHE A 106 -4.50 0.87 -4.46
CA PHE A 106 -4.14 0.57 -3.09
C PHE A 106 -3.49 1.76 -2.41
N ILE A 107 -3.88 2.03 -1.17
CA ILE A 107 -3.17 2.94 -0.27
C ILE A 107 -2.63 2.12 0.89
N VAL A 108 -1.32 2.14 1.12
CA VAL A 108 -0.69 1.45 2.25
C VAL A 108 -0.32 2.46 3.33
N LEU A 109 -1.09 2.45 4.43
CA LEU A 109 -0.90 3.32 5.59
C LEU A 109 0.09 2.70 6.59
N GLY A 110 0.98 3.53 7.13
CA GLY A 110 2.03 3.16 8.07
C GLY A 110 3.44 3.13 7.46
N VAL A 111 3.65 3.73 6.29
CA VAL A 111 4.94 3.71 5.57
C VAL A 111 5.42 5.14 5.33
N ALA A 112 6.65 5.45 5.73
CA ALA A 112 7.23 6.79 5.57
C ALA A 112 7.81 7.01 4.17
N ASP A 113 7.31 8.03 3.47
CA ASP A 113 7.54 8.30 2.04
C ASP A 113 9.02 8.32 1.65
N LYS A 114 9.88 8.93 2.49
CA LYS A 114 11.28 9.24 2.18
C LYS A 114 12.31 8.39 2.93
N LYS A 115 11.86 7.45 3.75
CA LYS A 115 12.75 6.49 4.42
C LYS A 115 12.81 5.22 3.59
N SER A 116 13.91 4.51 3.70
CA SER A 116 14.08 3.19 3.12
C SER A 116 14.50 2.21 4.20
N GLY A 117 14.49 0.92 3.88
CA GLY A 117 14.79 -0.12 4.86
C GLY A 117 13.70 -0.31 5.92
N PRO A 118 13.97 -1.13 6.96
CA PRO A 118 13.00 -1.41 8.01
C PRO A 118 12.47 -0.17 8.74
N GLU A 119 13.25 0.91 8.85
CA GLU A 119 12.78 2.16 9.49
C GLU A 119 11.71 2.94 8.72
N ALA A 120 11.43 2.55 7.46
CA ALA A 120 10.35 3.12 6.68
C ALA A 120 8.97 2.66 7.18
N PHE A 121 8.88 1.49 7.81
CA PHE A 121 7.63 0.94 8.33
C PHE A 121 7.35 1.48 9.73
N THR A 122 6.60 2.57 9.79
CA THR A 122 6.29 3.29 11.04
C THR A 122 5.03 2.75 11.73
N GLY A 123 4.17 2.08 10.96
CA GLY A 123 2.93 1.48 11.41
C GLY A 123 1.83 2.50 11.74
N THR A 124 0.68 1.96 12.13
CA THR A 124 -0.49 2.75 12.49
C THR A 124 -1.35 2.03 13.53
N GLN A 125 -2.02 2.82 14.38
CA GLN A 125 -3.01 2.35 15.36
C GLN A 125 -4.44 2.74 14.96
N ARG A 126 -4.68 3.16 13.70
CA ARG A 126 -6.03 3.49 13.24
C ARG A 126 -6.90 2.23 13.17
N GLU A 127 -8.19 2.42 13.44
CA GLU A 127 -9.21 1.40 13.29
C GLU A 127 -9.68 1.33 11.83
N LEU A 128 -9.82 0.12 11.28
CA LEU A 128 -10.23 -0.11 9.88
C LEU A 128 -11.61 0.48 9.61
N ASP A 129 -12.61 0.13 10.44
CA ASP A 129 -13.99 0.60 10.29
C ASP A 129 -14.09 2.14 10.36
N TRP A 130 -13.22 2.78 11.13
CA TRP A 130 -13.17 4.23 11.21
C TRP A 130 -12.68 4.83 9.89
N LEU A 131 -11.61 4.29 9.30
CA LEU A 131 -11.09 4.73 8.00
C LEU A 131 -12.13 4.52 6.88
N ILE A 132 -12.69 3.30 6.79
CA ILE A 132 -13.71 2.94 5.80
C ILE A 132 -14.90 3.91 5.89
N ARG A 133 -15.43 4.11 7.09
CA ARG A 133 -16.56 5.03 7.32
C ARG A 133 -16.22 6.46 6.91
N LYS A 134 -15.04 6.96 7.26
CA LYS A 134 -14.63 8.35 6.97
C LYS A 134 -14.47 8.60 5.47
N ILE A 135 -13.90 7.65 4.74
CA ILE A 135 -13.78 7.74 3.27
C ILE A 135 -15.17 7.68 2.63
N PHE A 136 -16.03 6.76 3.07
CA PHE A 136 -17.41 6.64 2.57
C PHE A 136 -18.22 7.92 2.79
N GLU A 137 -18.16 8.51 3.99
CA GLU A 137 -18.85 9.77 4.33
C GLU A 137 -18.25 10.99 3.60
N GLY A 138 -16.98 10.93 3.22
CA GLY A 138 -16.22 12.04 2.64
C GLY A 138 -16.23 12.11 1.12
N THR A 139 -16.77 11.12 0.43
CA THR A 139 -16.72 10.99 -1.03
C THR A 139 -18.13 11.09 -1.64
N GLN A 140 -18.22 11.60 -2.89
CA GLN A 140 -19.48 11.71 -3.62
C GLN A 140 -19.27 11.34 -5.11
N PRO A 141 -20.04 10.40 -5.68
CA PRO A 141 -20.76 9.34 -4.97
C PRO A 141 -19.89 8.63 -3.93
N ASN A 142 -20.53 8.03 -2.93
CA ASN A 142 -19.78 7.40 -1.84
C ASN A 142 -18.97 6.22 -2.38
N ILE A 143 -17.68 6.20 -2.04
CA ILE A 143 -16.75 5.13 -2.42
C ILE A 143 -16.69 4.13 -1.27
N HIS A 144 -16.94 2.85 -1.57
CA HIS A 144 -16.75 1.75 -0.64
C HIS A 144 -15.33 1.19 -0.81
N VAL A 145 -14.45 1.52 0.13
CA VAL A 145 -13.13 0.89 0.21
C VAL A 145 -13.19 -0.35 1.09
N GLU A 146 -12.31 -1.30 0.80
CA GLU A 146 -12.00 -2.42 1.70
C GLU A 146 -10.70 -2.11 2.44
N ALA A 147 -10.55 -2.64 3.66
CA ALA A 147 -9.36 -2.42 4.46
C ALA A 147 -8.90 -3.74 5.08
N ASP A 148 -7.62 -4.04 4.96
CA ASP A 148 -6.96 -5.20 5.56
C ASP A 148 -5.74 -4.76 6.36
N GLU A 149 -5.42 -5.48 7.43
CA GLU A 149 -4.22 -5.23 8.23
C GLU A 149 -3.04 -6.01 7.69
N LEU A 150 -1.83 -5.44 7.73
CA LEU A 150 -0.60 -6.16 7.36
C LEU A 150 0.56 -5.92 8.30
N GLU A 151 1.11 -6.99 8.86
CA GLU A 151 2.33 -6.92 9.64
C GLU A 151 3.55 -7.01 8.71
N TRP A 152 4.41 -6.00 8.79
CA TRP A 152 5.66 -5.97 8.03
C TRP A 152 6.78 -5.33 8.84
N CYS A 153 7.94 -5.98 8.93
CA CYS A 153 9.08 -5.54 9.75
C CYS A 153 8.71 -5.16 11.21
N GLY A 154 7.70 -5.80 11.81
CA GLY A 154 7.23 -5.51 13.16
C GLY A 154 6.30 -4.28 13.29
N ALA A 155 5.87 -3.69 12.17
CA ALA A 155 4.91 -2.61 12.12
C ALA A 155 3.55 -3.10 11.60
N ARG A 156 2.46 -2.63 12.23
CA ARG A 156 1.09 -2.83 11.74
C ARG A 156 0.76 -1.79 10.67
N LEU A 157 0.58 -2.25 9.44
CA LEU A 157 0.16 -1.48 8.29
C LEU A 157 -1.34 -1.70 8.03
N ILE A 158 -1.96 -0.77 7.31
CA ILE A 158 -3.32 -0.94 6.79
C ILE A 158 -3.28 -0.77 5.28
N VAL A 159 -3.77 -1.76 4.55
CA VAL A 159 -3.94 -1.70 3.09
C VAL A 159 -5.40 -1.34 2.81
N LEU A 160 -5.63 -0.19 2.19
CA LEU A 160 -6.93 0.23 1.71
C LEU A 160 -7.03 -0.08 0.23
N ARG A 161 -7.98 -0.95 -0.15
CA ARG A 161 -8.30 -1.25 -1.53
C ARG A 161 -9.41 -0.31 -2.01
N VAL A 162 -9.08 0.53 -2.98
CA VAL A 162 -10.02 1.47 -3.63
C VAL A 162 -10.53 0.83 -4.92
N PRO A 163 -11.85 0.60 -5.06
CA PRO A 163 -12.39 0.04 -6.28
C PRO A 163 -12.31 1.03 -7.43
N ARG A 164 -12.14 0.51 -8.64
CA ARG A 164 -12.33 1.30 -9.86
C ARG A 164 -13.75 1.85 -9.93
N GLY A 165 -13.88 3.12 -10.28
CA GLY A 165 -15.16 3.73 -10.58
C GLY A 165 -15.79 3.24 -11.89
N ILE A 166 -17.06 2.85 -11.84
CA ILE A 166 -17.90 2.62 -13.04
C ILE A 166 -18.58 3.90 -13.54
N THR A 167 -18.37 5.03 -12.85
CA THR A 167 -19.00 6.34 -13.11
C THR A 167 -17.98 7.44 -12.73
N LEU A 168 -18.03 8.62 -13.36
CA LEU A 168 -17.20 9.77 -12.98
C LEU A 168 -17.56 10.26 -11.57
N TYR A 169 -16.62 10.22 -10.62
CA TYR A 169 -16.78 10.73 -9.26
C TYR A 169 -16.37 12.20 -9.19
N GLN A 170 -17.23 13.06 -8.65
CA GLN A 170 -16.97 14.50 -8.49
C GLN A 170 -17.01 14.86 -7.01
N ARG A 171 -15.98 15.57 -6.51
CA ARG A 171 -16.02 16.17 -5.18
C ARG A 171 -17.28 17.03 -5.00
N PRO A 172 -17.91 17.06 -3.81
CA PRO A 172 -18.90 18.06 -3.47
C PRO A 172 -18.21 19.39 -3.10
N LYS A 173 -17.45 19.96 -4.03
CA LYS A 173 -17.03 21.37 -4.10
C LYS A 173 -16.28 21.60 -5.42
N GLY A 174 -16.96 22.29 -6.34
CA GLY A 174 -16.61 22.37 -7.74
C GLY A 174 -15.35 23.16 -8.07
N GLN A 175 -14.65 22.68 -9.09
CA GLN A 175 -14.41 23.40 -10.35
C GLN A 175 -13.87 22.39 -11.37
N ALA A 176 -14.74 21.95 -12.27
CA ALA A 176 -14.34 21.23 -13.46
C ALA A 176 -13.94 22.26 -14.53
N SER A 177 -12.64 22.51 -14.71
CA SER A 177 -12.16 23.21 -15.90
C SER A 177 -12.01 22.21 -17.04
N LYS A 178 -13.07 22.06 -17.83
CA LYS A 178 -13.01 21.35 -19.11
C LYS A 178 -12.18 22.15 -20.10
N ARG A 179 -11.09 21.56 -20.59
CA ARG A 179 -10.32 22.07 -21.73
C ARG A 179 -11.19 21.92 -22.97
N VAL A 180 -11.61 23.03 -23.57
CA VAL A 180 -12.20 23.06 -24.92
C VAL A 180 -11.05 23.30 -25.88
N ASP A 181 -10.67 22.25 -26.61
CA ASP A 181 -9.80 22.38 -27.77
C ASP A 181 -10.52 23.24 -28.81
N LEU A 182 -10.03 24.47 -29.00
CA LEU A 182 -10.38 25.29 -30.15
C LEU A 182 -9.24 25.16 -31.16
N THR A 183 -9.39 24.27 -32.13
CA THR A 183 -8.64 24.39 -33.39
C THR A 183 -9.29 25.51 -34.22
N PRO A 184 -8.59 26.61 -34.54
CA PRO A 184 -9.12 27.57 -35.49
C PRO A 184 -8.95 26.98 -36.90
N VAL A 185 -10.05 26.75 -37.59
CA VAL A 185 -10.04 26.58 -39.05
C VAL A 185 -9.98 27.97 -39.66
N ARG A 186 -8.85 28.30 -40.29
CA ARG A 186 -8.76 28.97 -41.60
C ARG A 186 -7.31 29.04 -42.08
#